data_AF-A0A2A2PYQ9-F1
#
_entry.id   AF-A0A2A2PYQ9-F1
#
_cell.length_a   1.000
_cell.length_b   1.000
_cell.length_c   1.000
_cell.angle_alpha   90.00
_cell.angle_beta   90.00
_cell.angle_gamma   90.00
#
_symmetry.space_group_name_H-M   'P 1'
#
loop_
_entity.id
_entity.type
_entity.pdbx_description
1 polymer ?
#
loop_
_entity_poly.entity_id
_entity_poly.type
_entity_poly.pdbx_seq_one_letter_code
_entity_poly.pdbx_strand_id
1 'polypeptide(L)'
;MKEIADTGLIVALLFRDDPFHPWALEAFRRCAPFLTCDAVLTEAASFCPDPVAVLKLVTRGDLIVDPDFSLAGEASHLAALAAKYADRPMDLADACVVRMSELHSKCRVWTVDRSDFATYRRMGRRPIPCEFPPEV
;
A
#
# COMPACT_ATOMS: atom_id res chain seq x y z
N MET A 1 10.13 12.36 2.85
CA MET A 1 9.27 11.34 3.50
C MET A 1 9.09 10.24 2.48
N LYS A 2 9.10 8.97 2.87
CA LYS A 2 8.83 7.87 1.93
C LYS A 2 7.32 7.74 1.74
N GLU A 3 6.85 7.68 0.51
CA GLU A 3 5.44 7.48 0.20
C GLU A 3 5.26 6.00 -0.11
N ILE A 4 4.34 5.31 0.57
CA ILE A 4 4.07 3.88 0.39
C ILE A 4 2.69 3.75 -0.25
N ALA A 5 2.63 3.11 -1.41
CA ALA A 5 1.37 2.83 -2.09
C ALA A 5 0.83 1.47 -1.65
N ASP A 6 -0.41 1.49 -1.17
CA ASP A 6 -1.24 0.32 -0.98
C ASP A 6 -2.01 -0.04 -2.26
N THR A 7 -2.61 -1.23 -2.31
CA THR A 7 -3.39 -1.75 -3.44
C THR A 7 -4.48 -0.78 -3.86
N GLY A 8 -5.25 -0.25 -2.91
CA GLY A 8 -6.37 0.64 -3.19
C GLY A 8 -5.96 1.92 -3.94
N LEU A 9 -4.78 2.49 -3.63
CA LEU A 9 -4.26 3.65 -4.35
C LEU A 9 -3.93 3.30 -5.82
N ILE A 10 -3.31 2.13 -6.06
CA ILE A 10 -2.93 1.69 -7.40
C ILE A 10 -4.17 1.41 -8.24
N VAL A 11 -5.15 0.71 -7.67
CA VAL A 11 -6.44 0.41 -8.33
C VAL A 11 -7.17 1.71 -8.67
N ALA A 12 -7.32 2.63 -7.72
CA ALA A 12 -7.98 3.93 -7.96
C ALA A 12 -7.27 4.74 -9.08
N LEU A 13 -5.93 4.68 -9.18
CA LEU A 13 -5.23 5.31 -10.30
C LEU A 13 -5.57 4.66 -11.64
N LEU A 14 -5.61 3.34 -11.72
CA LEU A 14 -5.76 2.61 -12.98
C LEU A 14 -7.19 2.60 -13.51
N PHE A 15 -8.19 2.61 -12.63
CA PHE A 15 -9.60 2.61 -13.00
C PHE A 15 -10.16 4.03 -13.08
N ARG A 16 -10.38 4.52 -14.31
CA ARG A 16 -10.88 5.90 -14.53
C ARG A 16 -12.26 6.18 -13.93
N ASP A 17 -13.09 5.15 -13.79
CA ASP A 17 -14.43 5.25 -13.22
C ASP A 17 -14.44 5.02 -11.69
N ASP A 18 -13.28 4.77 -11.08
CA ASP A 18 -13.17 4.68 -9.62
C ASP A 18 -13.46 6.06 -8.99
N PRO A 19 -14.32 6.15 -7.95
CA PRO A 19 -14.64 7.42 -7.29
C PRO A 19 -13.41 8.18 -6.76
N PHE A 20 -12.35 7.46 -6.41
CA PHE A 20 -11.11 8.02 -5.89
C PHE A 20 -10.05 8.26 -6.97
N HIS A 21 -10.36 8.01 -8.24
CA HIS A 21 -9.44 8.25 -9.36
C HIS A 21 -8.83 9.67 -9.38
N PRO A 22 -9.59 10.76 -9.18
CA PRO A 22 -9.00 12.10 -9.15
C PRO A 22 -7.99 12.29 -8.01
N TRP A 23 -8.25 11.71 -6.84
CA TRP A 23 -7.34 11.75 -5.70
C TRP A 23 -6.07 10.96 -5.97
N ALA A 24 -6.20 9.74 -6.50
CA ALA A 24 -5.05 8.89 -6.84
C ALA A 24 -4.18 9.52 -7.93
N LEU A 25 -4.80 10.10 -8.96
CA LEU A 25 -4.08 10.80 -10.03
C LEU A 25 -3.26 11.98 -9.49
N GLU A 26 -3.84 12.76 -8.59
CA GLU A 26 -3.14 13.88 -7.96
C GLU A 26 -2.02 13.42 -7.02
N ALA A 27 -2.24 12.32 -6.28
CA ALA A 27 -1.22 11.68 -5.45
C ALA A 27 0.00 11.30 -6.30
N PHE A 28 -0.20 10.57 -7.42
CA PHE A 28 0.89 10.18 -8.31
C PHE A 28 1.61 11.37 -8.94
N ARG A 29 0.90 12.43 -9.30
CA ARG A 29 1.54 13.65 -9.85
C ARG A 29 2.43 14.37 -8.85
N ARG A 30 2.05 14.40 -7.57
CA ARG A 30 2.74 15.18 -6.53
C ARG A 30 3.81 14.40 -5.77
N CYS A 31 3.57 13.11 -5.58
CA CYS A 31 4.26 12.32 -4.56
C CYS A 31 5.04 11.13 -5.13
N ALA A 32 4.89 10.80 -6.42
CA ALA A 32 5.72 9.76 -7.03
C ALA A 32 7.22 10.12 -6.92
N PRO A 33 8.11 9.13 -6.71
CA PRO A 33 7.82 7.69 -6.72
C PRO A 33 7.23 7.16 -5.39
N PHE A 34 6.35 6.17 -5.48
CA PHE A 34 5.84 5.43 -4.33
C PHE A 34 6.59 4.10 -4.15
N LEU A 35 6.89 3.75 -2.91
CA LEU A 35 7.35 2.42 -2.53
C LEU A 35 6.16 1.46 -2.47
N THR A 36 6.37 0.22 -2.88
CA THR A 36 5.39 -0.88 -2.79
C THR A 36 6.11 -2.23 -2.70
N CYS A 37 5.38 -3.35 -2.72
CA CYS A 37 5.97 -4.70 -2.74
C CYS A 37 5.19 -5.65 -3.65
N ASP A 38 5.75 -6.83 -3.90
CA ASP A 38 5.17 -7.84 -4.79
C ASP A 38 3.76 -8.27 -4.38
N ALA A 39 3.44 -8.32 -3.08
CA ALA A 39 2.11 -8.68 -2.60
C ALA A 39 1.06 -7.66 -3.03
N VAL A 40 1.34 -6.37 -2.82
CA VAL A 40 0.49 -5.25 -3.25
C VAL A 40 0.34 -5.22 -4.77
N LEU A 41 1.44 -5.40 -5.52
CA LEU A 41 1.40 -5.46 -6.98
C LEU A 41 0.56 -6.63 -7.50
N THR A 42 0.69 -7.81 -6.87
CA THR A 42 -0.07 -9.01 -7.21
C THR A 42 -1.55 -8.80 -6.97
N GLU A 43 -1.91 -8.21 -5.83
CA GLU A 43 -3.29 -7.92 -5.50
C GLU A 43 -3.89 -6.87 -6.43
N ALA A 44 -3.20 -5.76 -6.69
CA ALA A 44 -3.64 -4.75 -7.66
C ALA A 44 -3.84 -5.35 -9.07
N ALA A 45 -2.95 -6.25 -9.50
CA ALA A 45 -3.08 -6.97 -10.76
C ALA A 45 -4.24 -7.98 -10.76
N SER A 46 -4.75 -8.42 -9.61
CA SER A 46 -5.94 -9.28 -9.52
C SER A 46 -7.24 -8.52 -9.81
N PHE A 47 -7.26 -7.20 -9.51
CA PHE A 47 -8.37 -6.32 -9.87
C PHE A 47 -8.29 -5.84 -11.32
N CYS A 48 -7.07 -5.65 -11.86
CA CYS A 48 -6.86 -5.14 -13.22
C CYS A 48 -6.76 -6.27 -14.25
N PRO A 49 -7.67 -6.35 -15.25
CA PRO A 49 -7.60 -7.38 -16.29
C PRO A 49 -6.31 -7.33 -17.14
N ASP A 50 -5.63 -6.18 -17.18
CA ASP A 50 -4.38 -5.97 -17.91
C ASP A 50 -3.19 -5.74 -16.96
N PRO A 51 -2.35 -6.76 -16.69
CA PRO A 51 -1.18 -6.61 -15.84
C PRO A 51 -0.13 -5.65 -16.43
N VAL A 52 -0.19 -5.34 -17.73
CA VAL A 52 0.71 -4.37 -18.36
C VAL A 52 0.53 -2.97 -17.76
N ALA A 53 -0.68 -2.63 -17.32
CA ALA A 53 -0.94 -1.32 -16.70
C ALA A 53 -0.16 -1.14 -15.39
N VAL A 54 -0.18 -2.15 -14.51
CA VAL A 54 0.58 -2.16 -13.25
C VAL A 54 2.09 -2.15 -13.54
N LEU A 55 2.56 -3.01 -14.44
CA LEU A 55 3.99 -3.08 -14.80
C LEU A 55 4.52 -1.81 -15.46
N LYS A 56 3.67 -1.05 -16.18
CA LYS A 56 4.03 0.26 -16.71
C LYS A 56 4.33 1.27 -15.62
N LEU A 57 3.60 1.26 -14.51
CA LEU A 57 3.89 2.14 -13.37
C LEU A 57 5.27 1.82 -12.77
N VAL A 58 5.62 0.53 -12.69
CA VAL A 58 6.94 0.10 -12.19
C VAL A 58 8.06 0.49 -13.16
N THR A 59 7.92 0.15 -14.44
CA THR A 59 8.96 0.41 -15.46
C THR A 59 9.17 1.90 -15.76
N ARG A 60 8.15 2.73 -15.53
CA ARG A 60 8.28 4.21 -15.59
C ARG A 60 8.90 4.81 -14.34
N GLY A 61 8.99 4.05 -13.25
CA GLY A 61 9.47 4.52 -11.95
C GLY A 61 8.44 5.27 -11.12
N ASP A 62 7.15 5.22 -11.49
CA ASP A 62 6.06 5.78 -10.68
C ASP A 62 5.85 4.93 -9.41
N LEU A 63 6.02 3.62 -9.54
CA LEU A 63 6.09 2.64 -8.44
C LEU A 63 7.51 2.03 -8.36
N ILE A 64 8.02 1.87 -7.14
CA ILE A 64 9.29 1.23 -6.84
C ILE A 64 9.02 0.07 -5.88
N VAL A 65 9.37 -1.15 -6.29
CA VAL A 65 9.42 -2.29 -5.36
C VAL A 65 10.52 -1.99 -4.35
N ASP A 66 10.15 -1.89 -3.08
CA ASP A 66 11.02 -1.40 -2.02
C ASP A 66 12.23 -2.33 -1.82
N PRO A 67 13.46 -1.85 -2.07
CA PRO A 67 14.65 -2.69 -1.95
C PRO A 67 14.98 -3.05 -0.49
N ASP A 68 14.43 -2.31 0.49
CA ASP A 68 14.65 -2.56 1.91
C ASP A 68 13.62 -3.56 2.48
N PHE A 69 12.63 -3.98 1.69
CA PHE A 69 11.60 -4.94 2.09
C PHE A 69 11.76 -6.26 1.35
N SER A 70 11.72 -7.36 2.11
CA SER A 70 11.62 -8.71 1.56
C SER A 70 10.62 -9.52 2.37
N LEU A 71 9.61 -10.06 1.70
CA LEU A 71 8.60 -10.90 2.36
C LEU A 71 9.25 -12.07 3.10
N ALA A 72 10.21 -12.75 2.46
CA ALA A 72 10.90 -13.89 3.06
C ALA A 72 11.70 -13.48 4.31
N GLY A 73 12.38 -12.32 4.27
CA GLY A 73 13.12 -11.79 5.41
C GLY A 73 12.23 -11.34 6.56
N GLU A 74 11.00 -10.94 6.26
CA GLU A 74 10.05 -10.39 7.23
C GLU A 74 8.94 -11.38 7.64
N ALA A 75 8.98 -12.62 7.17
CA ALA A 75 7.89 -13.59 7.31
C ALA A 75 7.42 -13.79 8.77
N SER A 76 8.34 -13.83 9.75
CA SER A 76 7.97 -13.93 11.17
C SER A 76 7.22 -12.71 11.70
N HIS A 77 7.59 -11.50 11.26
CA HIS A 77 6.86 -10.28 11.63
C HIS A 77 5.50 -10.22 10.95
N LEU A 78 5.42 -10.60 9.67
CA LEU A 78 4.18 -10.66 8.92
C LEU A 78 3.19 -11.66 9.54
N ALA A 79 3.66 -12.86 9.91
CA ALA A 79 2.84 -13.84 10.61
C ALA A 79 2.32 -13.31 11.96
N ALA A 80 3.16 -12.60 12.71
CA ALA A 80 2.73 -11.98 13.98
C ALA A 80 1.70 -10.86 13.77
N LEU A 81 1.82 -10.06 12.70
CA LEU A 81 0.83 -9.05 12.33
C LEU A 81 -0.51 -9.70 11.96
N ALA A 82 -0.49 -10.69 11.06
CA ALA A 82 -1.70 -11.41 10.65
C ALA A 82 -2.39 -12.09 11.84
N ALA A 83 -1.64 -12.71 12.75
CA ALA A 83 -2.20 -13.30 13.96
C ALA A 83 -2.79 -12.26 14.92
N LYS A 84 -2.14 -11.09 15.06
CA LYS A 84 -2.58 -10.00 15.94
C LYS A 84 -3.92 -9.42 15.51
N TYR A 85 -4.18 -9.35 14.20
CA TYR A 85 -5.42 -8.78 13.65
C TYR A 85 -6.34 -9.85 13.06
N ALA A 86 -6.24 -11.11 13.51
CA ALA A 86 -7.07 -12.21 13.02
C ALA A 86 -8.58 -12.04 13.29
N ASP A 87 -8.96 -11.10 14.16
CA ASP A 87 -10.34 -10.65 14.38
C ASP A 87 -10.88 -9.76 13.24
N ARG A 88 -10.01 -9.38 12.29
CA ARG A 88 -10.28 -8.62 11.08
C ARG A 88 -9.69 -9.34 9.86
N PRO A 89 -10.17 -9.05 8.64
CA PRO A 89 -9.63 -9.65 7.43
C PRO A 89 -8.31 -8.98 7.01
N MET A 90 -7.28 -8.97 7.86
CA MET A 90 -5.94 -8.54 7.43
C MET A 90 -5.42 -9.51 6.39
N ASP A 91 -5.30 -9.05 5.15
CA ASP A 91 -4.65 -9.80 4.10
C ASP A 91 -3.11 -9.65 4.14
N LEU A 92 -2.45 -10.33 3.20
CA LEU A 92 -1.00 -10.33 3.13
C LEU A 92 -0.44 -8.99 2.62
N ALA A 93 -1.15 -8.28 1.74
CA ALA A 93 -0.71 -6.99 1.21
C ALA A 93 -0.73 -5.94 2.33
N ASP A 94 -1.82 -5.87 3.10
CA ASP A 94 -1.96 -5.06 4.31
C ASP A 94 -0.80 -5.32 5.29
N ALA A 95 -0.55 -6.58 5.63
CA ALA A 95 0.54 -6.95 6.55
C ALA A 95 1.90 -6.46 6.02
N CYS A 96 2.13 -6.57 4.72
CA CYS A 96 3.34 -6.06 4.07
C CYS A 96 3.44 -4.54 4.16
N VAL A 97 2.38 -3.79 3.85
CA VAL A 97 2.36 -2.32 3.94
C VAL A 97 2.60 -1.84 5.36
N VAL A 98 1.96 -2.47 6.36
CA VAL A 98 2.21 -2.18 7.77
C VAL A 98 3.69 -2.41 8.08
N ARG A 99 4.26 -3.53 7.64
CA ARG A 99 5.68 -3.83 7.90
C ARG A 99 6.63 -2.86 7.19
N MET A 100 6.39 -2.50 5.94
CA MET A 100 7.15 -1.47 5.23
C MET A 100 7.10 -0.13 5.98
N SER A 101 5.95 0.23 6.56
CA SER A 101 5.82 1.43 7.38
C SER A 101 6.65 1.38 8.69
N GLU A 102 6.95 0.18 9.20
CA GLU A 102 7.87 -0.01 10.33
C GLU A 102 9.34 0.11 9.93
N LEU A 103 9.71 -0.38 8.75
CA LEU A 103 11.07 -0.26 8.22
C LEU A 103 11.40 1.22 7.89
N HIS A 104 10.42 1.95 7.37
CA HIS A 104 10.55 3.36 7.01
C HIS A 104 9.94 4.30 8.03
N SER A 105 10.69 4.62 9.09
CA SER A 105 10.17 5.45 10.19
C SER A 105 9.60 6.82 9.77
N LYS A 106 10.11 7.43 8.69
CA LYS A 106 9.63 8.68 8.10
C LYS A 106 8.88 8.41 6.80
N CYS A 107 7.71 7.80 6.89
CA CYS A 107 6.85 7.48 5.75
C CYS A 107 5.41 7.98 5.90
N ARG A 108 4.65 7.82 4.81
CA ARG A 108 3.20 7.96 4.74
C ARG A 108 2.65 6.85 3.84
N VAL A 109 1.61 6.16 4.32
CA VAL A 109 0.88 5.12 3.56
C VAL A 109 -0.29 5.77 2.87
N TRP A 110 -0.48 5.49 1.59
CA TRP A 110 -1.60 5.98 0.80
C TRP A 110 -2.51 4.81 0.46
N THR A 111 -3.73 4.85 0.97
CA THR A 111 -4.71 3.78 0.88
C THR A 111 -6.13 4.36 0.86
N VAL A 112 -7.07 3.59 0.36
CA VAL A 112 -8.51 3.88 0.44
C VAL A 112 -9.14 3.25 1.68
N ASP A 113 -8.48 2.27 2.30
CA ASP A 113 -9.01 1.43 3.39
C ASP A 113 -8.84 2.08 4.76
N ARG A 114 -9.59 3.17 4.95
CA ARG A 114 -9.55 3.99 6.17
C ARG A 114 -9.84 3.19 7.43
N SER A 115 -10.81 2.28 7.41
CA SER A 115 -11.22 1.49 8.59
C SER A 115 -10.07 0.65 9.15
N ASP A 116 -9.35 -0.02 8.26
CA ASP A 116 -8.33 -1.00 8.63
C ASP A 116 -7.04 -0.28 9.02
N PHE A 117 -6.55 0.63 8.19
CA PHE A 117 -5.32 1.39 8.47
C PHE A 117 -5.44 2.37 9.64
N ALA A 118 -6.65 2.87 9.96
CA ALA A 118 -6.88 3.62 11.19
C ALA A 118 -6.81 2.74 12.45
N THR A 119 -6.99 1.42 12.30
CA THR A 119 -6.92 0.46 13.40
C THR A 119 -5.54 -0.15 13.56
N TYR A 120 -4.86 -0.47 12.45
CA TYR A 120 -3.53 -1.03 12.47
C TYR A 120 -2.52 -0.10 13.17
N ARG A 121 -1.51 -0.72 13.76
CA ARG A 121 -0.47 -0.07 14.54
C ARG A 121 0.88 -0.57 14.07
N ARG A 122 1.81 0.37 13.94
CA ARG A 122 3.21 0.14 13.63
C ARG A 122 4.09 0.38 14.85
N MET A 123 5.23 -0.30 14.91
CA MET A 123 6.26 -0.12 15.95
C MET A 123 5.64 -0.19 17.36
N GLY A 124 4.86 -1.24 17.60
CA GLY A 124 4.08 -1.44 18.82
C GLY A 124 2.65 -0.87 18.72
N ARG A 125 2.43 0.32 19.28
CA ARG A 125 1.10 0.95 19.42
C ARG A 125 0.97 2.28 18.69
N ARG A 126 1.93 2.64 17.82
CA ARG A 126 1.87 3.92 17.12
C ARG A 126 0.89 3.83 15.94
N PRO A 127 0.09 4.88 15.69
CA PRO A 127 -0.73 4.93 14.49
C PRO A 127 0.18 4.94 13.25
N ILE A 128 -0.35 4.41 12.15
CA ILE A 128 0.31 4.49 10.85
C ILE A 128 0.03 5.89 10.29
N PRO A 129 1.05 6.65 9.87
CA PRO A 129 0.82 7.89 9.14
C PRO A 129 0.20 7.55 7.79
N CYS A 130 -1.08 7.86 7.62
CA CYS A 130 -1.81 7.57 6.39
C CYS A 130 -2.31 8.85 5.71
N GLU A 131 -2.36 8.80 4.39
CA GLU A 131 -3.16 9.69 3.55
C GLU A 131 -4.35 8.89 3.01
N PHE A 132 -5.53 9.47 3.07
CA PHE A 132 -6.77 8.86 2.62
C PHE A 132 -7.46 9.78 1.62
N PRO A 133 -8.30 9.26 0.72
CA PRO A 133 -9.16 10.11 -0.10
C PRO A 133 -10.16 10.90 0.75
N PRO A 134 -10.73 11.99 0.19
CA PRO A 134 -11.86 12.69 0.81
C PRO A 134 -13.07 11.75 0.98
N GLU A 135 -13.95 12.07 1.93
CA GLU A 135 -15.23 11.38 2.08
C GLU A 135 -16.10 11.62 0.83
N VAL A 136 -16.75 10.56 0.34
CA VAL A 136 -17.64 10.57 -0.83
C VAL A 136 -19.06 10.89 -0.41
#